data_AF-K8X7F8-F1
#
_entry.id   AF-K8X7F8-F1
#
_cell.length_a   1.000
_cell.length_b   1.000
_cell.length_c   1.000
_cell.angle_alpha   90.00
_cell.angle_beta   90.00
_cell.angle_gamma   90.00
#
_symmetry.space_group_name_H-M   'P 1'
#
loop_
_entity.id
_entity.type
_entity.pdbx_description
1 polymer ?
#
loop_
_entity_poly.entity_id
_entity_poly.type
_entity_poly.pdbx_seq_one_letter_code
_entity_poly.pdbx_strand_id
1 'polypeptide(L)'
;MDDEQGARMRRILWVLGGVAVVVLLLSGVGVDVTQFELTFYAIVIGVGALIFLAIRALVRVGDKRPPPVQFVPPPTQGMAPGWYPDQQDPTQNRWFNGSEWTSATLPRQ
;
A
#
# COMPACT_ATOMS: atom_id res chain seq x y z
N MET A 1 -11.90 15.31 -2.06
CA MET A 1 -10.52 15.72 -1.71
C MET A 1 -9.68 14.54 -2.09
N ASP A 2 -9.19 14.61 -3.32
CA ASP A 2 -9.01 13.41 -4.12
C ASP A 2 -7.66 12.80 -3.76
N ASP A 3 -7.58 11.48 -3.73
CA ASP A 3 -6.45 10.73 -3.16
C ASP A 3 -5.09 11.15 -3.76
N GLU A 4 -5.11 11.61 -5.02
CA GLU A 4 -3.96 12.19 -5.71
C GLU A 4 -3.47 13.51 -5.11
N GLN A 5 -4.36 14.40 -4.67
CA GLN A 5 -3.98 15.66 -4.04
C GLN A 5 -3.30 15.39 -2.69
N GLY A 6 -3.81 14.41 -1.92
CA GLY A 6 -3.20 13.98 -0.66
C GLY A 6 -1.81 13.38 -0.84
N ALA A 7 -1.61 12.56 -1.88
CA ALA A 7 -0.31 11.97 -2.20
C ALA A 7 0.72 13.00 -2.68
N ARG A 8 0.29 13.96 -3.53
CA ARG A 8 1.14 15.07 -4.00
C ARG A 8 1.56 15.99 -2.86
N MET A 9 0.63 16.36 -1.97
CA MET A 9 0.92 17.21 -0.82
C MET A 9 1.97 16.59 0.11
N ARG A 10 1.86 15.28 0.40
CA ARG A 10 2.86 14.57 1.21
C ARG A 10 4.23 14.57 0.56
N ARG A 11 4.33 14.31 -0.75
CA ARG A 11 5.63 14.38 -1.47
C ARG A 11 6.26 15.76 -1.40
N ILE A 12 5.46 16.81 -1.57
CA ILE A 12 5.93 18.20 -1.51
C ILE A 12 6.47 18.52 -0.11
N LEU A 13 5.76 18.12 0.96
CA LEU A 13 6.22 18.32 2.34
C LEU A 13 7.52 17.57 2.63
N TRP A 14 7.68 16.34 2.12
CA TRP A 14 8.94 15.58 2.23
C TRP A 14 10.11 16.25 1.49
N VAL A 15 9.87 16.78 0.29
CA VAL A 15 10.90 17.48 -0.50
C VAL A 15 11.30 18.79 0.18
N LEU A 16 10.32 19.59 0.64
CA LEU A 16 10.60 20.86 1.33
C LEU A 16 11.36 20.63 2.65
N GLY A 17 10.99 19.60 3.42
CA GLY A 17 11.72 19.22 4.63
C GLY A 17 13.17 18.82 4.34
N GLY A 18 13.39 18.00 3.30
CA GLY A 18 14.74 17.61 2.88
C GLY A 18 15.59 18.80 2.42
N VAL A 19 15.01 19.70 1.62
CA VAL A 19 15.70 20.91 1.15
C VAL A 19 16.05 21.84 2.31
N ALA A 20 15.14 22.03 3.27
CA ALA A 20 15.41 22.85 4.45
C ALA A 20 16.56 22.30 5.30
N VAL A 21 16.64 20.98 5.47
CA VAL A 21 17.76 20.32 6.16
C VAL A 21 19.07 20.53 5.41
N VAL A 22 19.07 20.37 4.09
CA VAL A 22 20.26 20.58 3.26
C VAL A 22 20.72 22.04 3.31
N VAL A 23 19.80 23.00 3.22
CA VAL A 23 20.12 24.43 3.33
C VAL A 23 20.69 24.77 4.71
N LEU A 24 20.15 24.19 5.78
CA LEU A 24 20.61 24.42 7.14
C LEU A 24 22.01 23.79 7.40
N LEU A 25 22.32 22.68 6.72
CA LEU A 25 23.66 22.09 6.71
C LEU A 25 24.65 22.91 5.87
N LEU A 26 24.18 23.56 4.80
CA LEU A 26 25.01 24.37 3.90
C LEU A 26 25.17 25.84 4.36
N SER A 27 24.34 26.33 5.28
CA SER A 27 24.41 27.72 5.76
C SER A 27 25.60 27.99 6.71
N GLY A 28 26.28 26.95 7.18
CA GLY A 28 27.44 27.04 8.09
C GLY A 28 28.82 27.03 7.42
N VAL A 29 28.92 27.14 6.08
CA VAL A 29 30.20 27.00 5.38
C VAL A 29 30.98 28.32 5.37
N GLY A 30 31.42 28.74 6.55
CA GLY A 30 32.45 29.77 6.76
C GLY A 30 33.66 29.13 7.44
N VAL A 31 34.62 28.71 6.61
CA VAL A 31 35.98 28.10 6.73
C VAL A 31 36.68 27.80 8.08
N ASP A 32 36.07 27.93 9.26
CA ASP A 32 36.63 27.48 10.54
C ASP A 32 35.63 26.57 11.28
N VAL A 33 35.37 25.38 10.72
CA VAL A 33 34.49 24.38 11.36
C VAL A 33 35.15 23.90 12.64
N THR A 34 34.67 24.40 13.77
CA THR A 34 35.17 23.96 15.07
C THR A 34 34.77 22.50 15.33
N GLN A 35 35.57 21.76 16.10
CA GLN A 35 35.21 20.39 16.52
C GLN A 35 33.82 20.32 17.18
N PHE A 36 33.39 21.43 17.79
CA PHE A 36 32.07 21.59 18.39
C PHE A 36 30.96 21.59 17.34
N GLU A 37 31.08 22.35 16.24
CA GLU A 37 30.10 22.34 15.14
C GLU A 37 30.01 20.97 14.48
N LEU A 38 31.15 20.32 14.22
CA LEU A 38 31.15 19.00 13.60
C LEU A 38 30.46 17.95 14.50
N THR A 39 30.67 18.04 15.81
CA THR A 39 30.01 17.19 16.81
C THR A 39 28.51 17.49 16.87
N PHE A 40 28.13 18.76 16.85
CA PHE A 40 26.73 19.19 16.83
C PHE A 40 25.99 18.64 15.60
N TYR A 41 26.55 18.81 14.40
CA TYR A 41 25.96 18.29 13.17
C TYR A 41 25.89 16.76 13.16
N ALA A 42 26.92 16.06 13.64
CA ALA A 42 26.90 14.61 13.74
C ALA A 42 25.76 14.10 14.65
N ILE A 43 25.51 14.79 15.78
CA ILE A 43 24.38 14.48 16.66
C ILE A 43 23.05 14.76 15.97
N VAL A 44 22.88 15.92 15.34
CA VAL A 44 21.63 16.29 14.66
C VAL A 44 21.31 15.29 13.54
N ILE A 45 22.30 14.93 12.71
CA ILE A 45 22.14 13.93 11.66
C ILE A 45 21.85 12.55 12.25
N GLY A 46 22.56 12.15 13.31
CA GLY A 46 22.34 10.86 13.98
C GLY A 46 20.93 10.73 14.56
N VAL A 47 20.45 11.77 15.25
CA VAL A 47 19.09 11.83 15.79
C VAL A 47 18.06 11.83 14.65
N GLY A 48 18.28 12.63 13.61
CA GLY A 48 17.41 12.64 12.43
C GLY A 48 17.32 11.28 11.75
N ALA A 49 18.45 10.57 11.60
CA ALA A 49 18.48 9.22 11.04
C ALA A 49 17.74 8.21 11.93
N LEU A 50 17.88 8.29 13.25
CA LEU A 50 17.14 7.44 14.18
C LEU A 50 15.62 7.67 14.10
N ILE A 51 15.19 8.93 14.09
CA ILE A 51 13.77 9.29 13.93
C ILE A 51 13.24 8.78 12.59
N PHE A 52 14.00 8.96 11.52
CA PHE A 52 13.62 8.46 10.19
C PHE A 52 13.47 6.94 10.17
N LEU A 53 14.42 6.19 10.76
CA LEU A 53 14.34 4.74 10.85
C LEU A 53 13.16 4.27 11.70
N ALA A 54 12.86 4.97 12.81
CA ALA A 54 11.71 4.68 13.65
C ALA A 54 10.39 4.89 12.89
N ILE A 55 10.22 6.02 12.19
CA ILE A 55 9.04 6.27 11.34
C ILE A 55 8.93 5.19 10.26
N ARG A 56 10.03 4.87 9.57
CA ARG A 56 10.05 3.82 8.55
C ARG A 56 9.64 2.46 9.11
N ALA A 57 10.12 2.10 10.30
CA ALA A 57 9.75 0.87 10.97
C ALA A 57 8.26 0.84 11.33
N LEU A 58 7.72 1.93 11.88
CA LEU A 58 6.31 2.06 12.22
C LEU A 58 5.40 1.98 10.99
N VAL A 59 5.76 2.64 9.89
CA VAL A 59 5.02 2.56 8.61
C VAL A 59 5.01 1.12 8.09
N ARG A 60 6.15 0.44 8.11
CA ARG A 60 6.27 -0.96 7.66
C ARG A 60 5.42 -1.92 8.50
N VAL A 61 5.29 -1.66 9.79
CA VAL A 61 4.46 -2.46 10.71
C VAL A 61 2.97 -2.22 10.47
N GLY A 62 2.57 -0.99 10.14
CA GLY A 62 1.18 -0.60 9.88
C GLY A 62 0.59 -1.15 8.57
N ASP A 63 1.42 -1.47 7.57
CA ASP A 63 0.99 -1.97 6.26
C ASP A 63 0.61 -3.47 6.23
N LYS A 64 0.16 -4.03 7.35
CA LYS A 64 -0.53 -5.33 7.38
C LYS A 64 -1.96 -5.17 6.89
N ARG A 65 -2.13 -4.76 5.62
CA ARG A 65 -3.42 -4.91 4.95
C ARG A 65 -3.70 -6.41 4.85
N PRO A 66 -4.89 -6.89 5.26
CA PRO A 66 -5.29 -8.26 5.00
C PRO A 66 -5.05 -8.53 3.51
N PRO A 67 -4.40 -9.65 3.13
CA PRO A 67 -4.32 -10.01 1.72
C PRO A 67 -5.74 -9.94 1.14
N PRO A 68 -5.92 -9.34 -0.05
CA PRO A 68 -7.22 -9.36 -0.71
C PRO A 68 -7.71 -10.79 -0.68
N VAL A 69 -8.90 -11.02 -0.13
CA VAL A 69 -9.53 -12.34 -0.11
C VAL A 69 -9.66 -12.74 -1.57
N GLN A 70 -8.73 -13.55 -2.06
CA GLN A 70 -8.84 -14.15 -3.37
C GLN A 70 -9.96 -15.17 -3.24
N PHE A 71 -11.16 -14.78 -3.69
CA PHE A 71 -12.22 -15.73 -3.99
C PHE A 71 -11.69 -16.61 -5.12
N VAL A 72 -11.00 -17.69 -4.77
CA VAL A 72 -10.68 -18.76 -5.70
C VAL A 72 -12.03 -19.36 -6.07
N PRO A 73 -12.52 -19.20 -7.32
CA PRO A 73 -13.72 -19.90 -7.73
C PRO A 73 -13.44 -21.39 -7.55
N PRO A 74 -14.39 -22.17 -6.98
CA PRO A 74 -14.20 -23.60 -6.84
C PRO A 74 -13.81 -24.20 -8.20
N PRO A 75 -12.83 -25.11 -8.25
CA PRO A 75 -12.36 -25.67 -9.51
C PRO A 75 -13.52 -26.33 -10.25
N THR A 76 -13.92 -25.74 -11.37
CA THR A 76 -14.93 -26.28 -12.30
C THR A 76 -14.36 -27.39 -13.20
N GLN A 77 -13.12 -27.83 -12.92
CA GLN A 77 -12.44 -28.87 -13.69
C GLN A 77 -13.21 -30.19 -13.60
N GLY A 78 -13.86 -30.57 -14.71
CA GLY A 78 -14.62 -31.81 -14.84
C GLY A 78 -16.15 -31.65 -14.83
N MET A 79 -16.69 -30.43 -14.68
CA MET A 79 -18.12 -30.21 -14.90
C MET A 79 -18.44 -30.22 -16.40
N ALA A 80 -19.41 -31.04 -16.79
CA ALA A 80 -19.98 -30.99 -18.13
C ALA A 80 -20.87 -29.73 -18.27
N PRO A 81 -21.08 -29.19 -19.47
CA PRO A 81 -22.06 -28.14 -19.68
C PRO A 81 -23.45 -28.57 -19.22
N GLY A 82 -24.13 -27.77 -18.40
CA GLY A 82 -25.37 -28.18 -17.75
C GLY A 82 -25.96 -27.17 -16.76
N TRP A 83 -27.14 -27.48 -16.25
CA TRP A 83 -27.79 -26.75 -15.15
C TRP A 83 -27.35 -27.32 -13.81
N TYR A 84 -26.85 -26.45 -12.93
CA TYR A 84 -26.40 -26.82 -11.60
C TYR A 84 -26.95 -25.84 -10.56
N PRO A 85 -27.03 -26.22 -9.27
CA PRO A 85 -27.45 -25.32 -8.20
C PRO A 85 -26.64 -24.02 -8.17
N ASP A 86 -27.31 -22.87 -8.07
CA ASP A 86 -26.61 -21.59 -7.93
C ASP A 86 -25.98 -21.48 -6.54
N GLN A 87 -24.71 -21.08 -6.50
CA GLN A 87 -23.95 -20.87 -5.27
C GLN A 87 -24.36 -19.57 -4.56
N GLN A 88 -24.98 -18.64 -5.28
CA GLN A 88 -25.43 -17.34 -4.76
C GLN A 88 -26.89 -17.38 -4.29
N ASP A 89 -27.73 -18.22 -4.90
CA ASP A 89 -29.15 -18.36 -4.58
C ASP A 89 -29.57 -19.84 -4.57
N PRO A 90 -29.87 -20.44 -3.40
CA PRO A 90 -30.23 -21.84 -3.31
C PRO A 90 -31.57 -22.21 -3.98
N THR A 91 -32.38 -21.21 -4.36
CA THR A 91 -33.69 -21.40 -5.00
C THR A 91 -33.62 -21.53 -6.53
N GLN A 92 -32.42 -21.39 -7.11
CA GLN A 92 -32.22 -21.37 -8.56
C GLN A 92 -31.15 -22.38 -9.00
N ASN A 93 -31.22 -22.76 -10.27
CA ASN A 93 -30.11 -23.37 -10.98
C ASN A 93 -29.51 -22.37 -11.96
N ARG A 94 -28.19 -22.41 -12.15
CA ARG A 94 -27.41 -21.56 -13.07
C ARG A 94 -26.74 -22.43 -14.13
N TRP A 95 -26.68 -21.93 -15.36
CA TRP A 95 -26.08 -22.66 -16.48
C TRP A 95 -24.54 -22.54 -16.48
N PHE A 96 -23.86 -23.68 -16.51
CA PHE A 96 -22.42 -23.79 -16.73
C PHE A 96 -22.15 -24.20 -18.19
N ASN A 97 -21.30 -23.46 -18.90
CA ASN A 97 -21.05 -23.70 -20.33
C ASN A 97 -19.85 -24.65 -20.60
N GLY A 98 -19.23 -25.22 -19.56
CA GLY A 98 -18.02 -26.04 -19.68
C GLY A 98 -16.73 -25.31 -19.32
N SER A 99 -16.74 -23.97 -19.30
CA SER A 99 -15.62 -23.13 -18.87
C SER A 99 -15.99 -22.20 -17.71
N GLU A 100 -17.18 -21.60 -17.75
CA GLU A 100 -17.62 -20.57 -16.82
C GLU A 100 -19.13 -20.64 -16.52
N TRP A 101 -19.52 -20.01 -15.41
CA TRP A 101 -20.92 -19.84 -15.01
C TRP A 101 -21.54 -18.66 -15.75
N THR A 102 -22.54 -18.91 -16.57
CA THR A 102 -23.24 -17.88 -17.35
C THR A 102 -24.27 -17.13 -16.50
N SER A 103 -24.83 -16.01 -16.99
CA SER A 103 -25.91 -15.29 -16.28
C SER A 103 -27.29 -15.93 -16.40
N ALA A 104 -27.43 -17.03 -17.14
CA ALA A 104 -28.71 -17.71 -17.32
C ALA A 104 -29.05 -18.52 -16.06
N THR A 105 -30.24 -18.25 -15.50
CA THR A 105 -30.78 -18.96 -14.33
C THR A 105 -32.19 -19.48 -14.60
N LEU A 106 -32.60 -20.50 -13.85
CA LEU A 106 -33.98 -20.98 -13.82
C LEU A 106 -34.40 -21.46 -12.43
N PRO A 107 -35.70 -21.39 -12.09
CA PRO A 107 -36.20 -21.81 -10.78
C PRO A 107 -35.91 -23.28 -10.51
N ARG A 108 -35.53 -23.60 -9.28
CA ARG A 108 -35.39 -24.97 -8.81
C ARG A 108 -36.76 -25.48 -8.37
N GLN A 109 -37.28 -26.49 -9.06
CA GLN A 109 -38.54 -27.17 -8.72
C GLN A 109 -38.40 -28.04 -7.47
#